data_AF-A0AA36JEU4-F1
#
_entry.id   AF-A0AA36JEU4-F1
#
_cell.length_a   1.000
_cell.length_b   1.000
_cell.length_c   1.000
_cell.angle_alpha   90.00
_cell.angle_beta   90.00
_cell.angle_gamma   90.00
#
_symmetry.space_group_name_H-M   'P 1'
#
loop_
_entity.id
_entity.type
_entity.pdbx_description
1 polymer ?
#
loop_
_entity_poly.entity_id
_entity_poly.type
_entity_poly.pdbx_seq_one_letter_code
_entity_poly.pdbx_strand_id
1 'polypeptide(L)'
;MHCISLLFALVALVQGDCESPETCAAQSSHAVAGSLIQHAHAASKEKARLGGYSVGHDNTQSCGVDRARIEDVADCRDAATALGLDFGAQGSYYAWPAFCFKYRERIYFNYDVAGSRSKSSAYMVCESMTTTTTTTTTTASEAGSTTFVGVRYELGAMGSPFCVEGEVIGTHGECASSAVATALGKSFINWAQTPDLPTGCYYDSSLDGLMFNYHQGGQALPEDSPVCKIDNTPVTHTFHQGELNSNSCSVGEQIDDPELCREAAAELGELFQTEGSYSGYPSGCFALGNGNIYYNRHEGNGSNSNARPICIAAV
;
A
#
# COMPACT_ATOMS: atom_id res chain seq x y z
N MET A 1 -14.65 10.13 -45.25
CA MET A 1 -14.72 8.71 -44.83
C MET A 1 -15.15 7.72 -45.93
N HIS A 2 -15.25 8.12 -47.21
CA HIS A 2 -15.59 7.18 -48.30
C HIS A 2 -14.44 6.91 -49.31
N CYS A 3 -13.37 7.70 -49.33
CA CYS A 3 -12.23 7.46 -50.24
C CYS A 3 -11.16 6.50 -49.71
N ILE A 4 -11.01 6.36 -48.38
CA ILE A 4 -10.00 5.44 -47.79
C ILE A 4 -10.44 3.98 -47.92
N SER A 5 -11.76 3.70 -47.83
CA SER A 5 -12.32 2.36 -47.99
C SER A 5 -12.19 1.80 -49.41
N LEU A 6 -12.14 2.65 -50.45
CA LEU A 6 -11.91 2.19 -51.82
C LEU A 6 -10.44 1.81 -52.09
N LEU A 7 -9.48 2.47 -51.44
CA LEU A 7 -8.05 2.17 -51.65
C LEU A 7 -7.66 0.80 -51.07
N PHE A 8 -8.20 0.39 -49.93
CA PHE A 8 -7.94 -0.93 -49.35
C PHE A 8 -8.61 -2.07 -50.13
N ALA A 9 -9.78 -1.84 -50.71
CA ALA A 9 -10.47 -2.84 -51.54
C ALA A 9 -9.71 -3.15 -52.85
N LEU A 10 -9.05 -2.15 -53.43
CA LEU A 10 -8.23 -2.32 -54.65
C LEU A 10 -6.92 -3.07 -54.39
N VAL A 11 -6.32 -2.96 -53.19
CA VAL A 11 -5.09 -3.70 -52.84
C VAL A 11 -5.37 -5.20 -52.66
N ALA A 12 -6.52 -5.57 -52.07
CA ALA A 12 -6.89 -6.98 -51.86
C ALA A 12 -7.26 -7.72 -53.16
N LEU A 13 -7.76 -7.02 -54.19
CA LEU A 13 -8.05 -7.63 -55.50
C LEU A 13 -6.79 -8.03 -56.29
N VAL A 14 -5.65 -7.38 -56.06
CA VAL A 14 -4.40 -7.64 -56.79
C VAL A 14 -3.66 -8.88 -56.24
N GLN A 15 -4.01 -9.34 -55.03
CA GLN A 15 -3.41 -10.52 -54.38
C GLN A 15 -4.24 -11.81 -54.53
N GLY A 16 -5.45 -11.73 -55.11
CA GLY A 16 -6.25 -12.90 -55.49
C GLY A 16 -7.07 -13.55 -54.36
N ASP A 17 -7.27 -12.87 -53.23
CA ASP A 17 -7.79 -13.51 -52.02
C ASP A 17 -9.34 -13.47 -51.86
N CYS A 18 -10.12 -12.94 -52.81
CA CYS A 18 -11.60 -12.91 -52.73
C CYS A 18 -12.30 -12.80 -54.11
N GLU A 19 -13.50 -13.40 -54.25
CA GLU A 19 -14.28 -13.46 -55.50
C GLU A 19 -15.36 -12.35 -55.67
N SER A 20 -15.70 -11.54 -54.66
CA SER A 20 -16.61 -10.41 -54.86
C SER A 20 -16.53 -9.29 -53.80
N PRO A 21 -16.93 -8.03 -54.13
CA PRO A 21 -16.84 -6.88 -53.23
C PRO A 21 -17.66 -7.01 -51.94
N GLU A 22 -18.78 -7.73 -51.99
CA GLU A 22 -19.67 -7.93 -50.83
C GLU A 22 -19.05 -8.87 -49.79
N THR A 23 -18.20 -9.82 -50.22
CA THR A 23 -17.48 -10.73 -49.31
C THR A 23 -16.32 -10.05 -48.57
N CYS A 24 -15.68 -9.04 -49.18
CA CYS A 24 -14.61 -8.27 -48.52
C CYS A 24 -15.12 -7.38 -47.38
N ALA A 25 -16.35 -6.84 -47.48
CA ALA A 25 -16.94 -6.04 -46.40
C ALA A 25 -17.23 -6.90 -45.14
N ALA A 26 -17.63 -8.16 -45.31
CA ALA A 26 -17.88 -9.10 -44.21
C ALA A 26 -16.59 -9.68 -43.57
N GLN A 27 -15.47 -9.73 -44.31
CA GLN A 27 -14.17 -10.08 -43.74
C GLN A 27 -13.55 -8.94 -42.94
N SER A 28 -13.85 -7.67 -43.27
CA SER A 28 -13.37 -6.53 -42.50
C SER A 28 -13.96 -6.46 -41.09
N SER A 29 -15.20 -6.93 -40.88
CA SER A 29 -15.81 -7.04 -39.55
C SER A 29 -15.28 -8.24 -38.74
N HIS A 30 -14.87 -9.33 -39.40
CA HIS A 30 -14.13 -10.42 -38.73
C HIS A 30 -12.69 -10.04 -38.39
N ALA A 31 -12.02 -9.19 -39.19
CA ALA A 31 -10.70 -8.68 -38.88
C ALA A 31 -10.71 -7.73 -37.67
N VAL A 32 -11.78 -6.97 -37.47
CA VAL A 32 -11.96 -6.13 -36.26
C VAL A 32 -12.21 -6.99 -35.01
N ALA A 33 -12.97 -8.08 -35.11
CA ALA A 33 -13.16 -9.04 -34.01
C ALA A 33 -11.89 -9.86 -33.71
N GLY A 34 -11.15 -10.29 -34.73
CA GLY A 34 -9.85 -10.97 -34.58
C GLY A 34 -8.77 -10.06 -34.02
N SER A 35 -8.77 -8.77 -34.37
CA SER A 35 -7.85 -7.77 -33.82
C SER A 35 -8.11 -7.52 -32.33
N LEU A 36 -9.37 -7.47 -31.88
CA LEU A 36 -9.70 -7.35 -30.45
C LEU A 36 -9.25 -8.57 -29.63
N ILE A 37 -9.32 -9.77 -30.19
CA ILE A 37 -8.84 -11.00 -29.53
C ILE A 37 -7.30 -11.07 -29.53
N GLN A 38 -6.63 -10.59 -30.58
CA GLN A 38 -5.16 -10.45 -30.60
C GLN A 38 -4.67 -9.39 -29.61
N HIS A 39 -5.39 -8.27 -29.42
CA HIS A 39 -5.05 -7.28 -28.40
C HIS A 39 -5.31 -7.81 -26.98
N ALA A 40 -6.34 -8.63 -26.76
CA ALA A 40 -6.56 -9.30 -25.49
C ALA A 40 -5.45 -10.31 -25.18
N HIS A 41 -5.07 -11.18 -26.13
CA HIS A 41 -3.94 -12.11 -25.96
C HIS A 41 -2.57 -11.42 -25.88
N ALA A 42 -2.40 -10.26 -26.54
CA ALA A 42 -1.21 -9.43 -26.39
C ALA A 42 -1.18 -8.76 -25.01
N ALA A 43 -2.31 -8.27 -24.50
CA ALA A 43 -2.43 -7.75 -23.13
C ALA A 43 -2.20 -8.83 -22.07
N SER A 44 -2.65 -10.08 -22.30
CA SER A 44 -2.32 -11.23 -21.45
C SER A 44 -0.81 -11.57 -21.51
N LYS A 45 -0.18 -11.47 -22.68
CA LYS A 45 1.26 -11.66 -22.86
C LYS A 45 2.10 -10.52 -22.29
N GLU A 46 1.58 -9.29 -22.28
CA GLU A 46 2.17 -8.10 -21.67
C GLU A 46 2.10 -8.20 -20.14
N LYS A 47 0.96 -8.66 -19.57
CA LYS A 47 0.79 -9.00 -18.13
C LYS A 47 1.79 -10.09 -17.70
N ALA A 48 2.04 -11.08 -18.56
CA ALA A 48 3.05 -12.11 -18.32
C ALA A 48 4.52 -11.63 -18.44
N ARG A 49 4.79 -10.47 -19.07
CA ARG A 49 6.15 -9.97 -19.30
C ARG A 49 6.62 -8.89 -18.32
N LEU A 50 5.73 -8.23 -17.59
CA LEU A 50 6.07 -7.08 -16.73
C LEU A 50 5.84 -7.29 -15.22
N GLY A 51 5.35 -8.45 -14.78
CA GLY A 51 5.20 -8.72 -13.35
C GLY A 51 4.71 -10.12 -13.05
N GLY A 52 5.64 -11.08 -12.96
CA GLY A 52 5.35 -12.51 -12.83
C GLY A 52 4.51 -12.87 -11.61
N TYR A 53 3.66 -13.88 -11.77
CA TYR A 53 2.99 -14.57 -10.67
C TYR A 53 4.04 -15.21 -9.75
N SER A 54 3.78 -15.20 -8.43
CA SER A 54 4.66 -15.81 -7.44
C SER A 54 3.87 -16.61 -6.41
N VAL A 55 4.46 -17.68 -5.91
CA VAL A 55 3.95 -18.39 -4.73
C VAL A 55 4.41 -17.61 -3.50
N GLY A 56 3.46 -17.06 -2.75
CA GLY A 56 3.67 -16.40 -1.46
C GLY A 56 3.97 -17.41 -0.33
N HIS A 57 3.92 -16.95 0.91
CA HIS A 57 4.26 -17.77 2.08
C HIS A 57 3.08 -18.66 2.55
N ASP A 58 3.37 -19.69 3.35
CA ASP A 58 2.34 -20.51 4.00
C ASP A 58 1.74 -19.80 5.23
N ASN A 59 0.51 -20.17 5.58
CA ASN A 59 -0.22 -19.65 6.75
C ASN A 59 -0.48 -18.12 6.77
N THR A 60 -0.49 -17.46 5.61
CA THR A 60 -0.85 -16.03 5.44
C THR A 60 -2.07 -15.84 4.55
N GLN A 61 -2.77 -14.70 4.69
CA GLN A 61 -3.81 -14.23 3.76
C GLN A 61 -3.41 -12.95 3.00
N SER A 62 -2.14 -12.57 3.06
CA SER A 62 -1.61 -11.35 2.44
C SER A 62 -0.52 -11.69 1.43
N CYS A 63 -0.47 -10.90 0.34
CA CYS A 63 0.52 -11.01 -0.72
C CYS A 63 1.76 -10.12 -0.51
N GLY A 64 1.82 -9.34 0.56
CA GLY A 64 2.90 -8.39 0.81
C GLY A 64 2.79 -7.11 -0.05
N VAL A 65 3.87 -6.33 -0.12
CA VAL A 65 3.94 -5.09 -0.92
C VAL A 65 4.28 -5.39 -2.39
N ASP A 66 3.85 -4.52 -3.31
CA ASP A 66 3.98 -4.66 -4.77
C ASP A 66 3.42 -5.96 -5.36
N ARG A 67 2.52 -6.64 -4.64
CA ARG A 67 1.84 -7.84 -5.09
C ARG A 67 0.39 -7.86 -4.65
N ALA A 68 -0.51 -8.21 -5.56
CA ALA A 68 -1.93 -8.28 -5.29
C ALA A 68 -2.39 -9.73 -5.12
N ARG A 69 -3.48 -9.90 -4.36
CA ARG A 69 -4.21 -11.16 -4.32
C ARG A 69 -4.88 -11.37 -5.67
N ILE A 70 -4.82 -12.58 -6.17
CA ILE A 70 -5.49 -12.94 -7.43
C ILE A 70 -6.92 -13.33 -7.10
N GLU A 71 -7.83 -12.35 -7.17
CA GLU A 71 -9.24 -12.50 -6.77
C GLU A 71 -10.13 -13.06 -7.90
N ASP A 72 -9.58 -13.19 -9.10
CA ASP A 72 -10.26 -13.75 -10.27
C ASP A 72 -9.79 -15.18 -10.60
N VAL A 73 -10.73 -16.03 -10.98
CA VAL A 73 -10.46 -17.45 -11.26
C VAL A 73 -9.75 -17.67 -12.60
N ALA A 74 -9.93 -16.79 -13.58
CA ALA A 74 -9.20 -16.84 -14.84
C ALA A 74 -7.74 -16.43 -14.62
N ASP A 75 -7.49 -15.34 -13.89
CA ASP A 75 -6.14 -14.92 -13.51
C ASP A 75 -5.41 -15.99 -12.67
N CYS A 76 -6.13 -16.72 -11.82
CA CYS A 76 -5.56 -17.83 -11.04
C CYS A 76 -5.18 -19.05 -11.92
N ARG A 77 -5.88 -19.27 -13.04
CA ARG A 77 -5.51 -20.28 -14.05
C ARG A 77 -4.29 -19.86 -14.86
N ASP A 78 -4.21 -18.57 -15.19
CA ASP A 78 -3.04 -18.00 -15.84
C ASP A 78 -1.81 -18.10 -14.93
N ALA A 79 -1.97 -17.86 -13.62
CA ALA A 79 -0.93 -18.06 -12.63
C ALA A 79 -0.45 -19.51 -12.56
N ALA A 80 -1.36 -20.49 -12.60
CA ALA A 80 -1.00 -21.91 -12.65
C ALA A 80 -0.13 -22.23 -13.87
N THR A 81 -0.56 -21.75 -15.05
CA THR A 81 0.19 -21.92 -16.31
C THR A 81 1.56 -21.26 -16.24
N ALA A 82 1.64 -20.03 -15.75
CA ALA A 82 2.88 -19.27 -15.64
C ALA A 82 3.87 -19.88 -14.64
N LEU A 83 3.36 -20.49 -13.56
CA LEU A 83 4.16 -21.17 -12.54
C LEU A 83 4.51 -22.62 -12.93
N GLY A 84 4.04 -23.11 -14.08
CA GLY A 84 4.28 -24.49 -14.53
C GLY A 84 3.57 -25.55 -13.67
N LEU A 85 2.42 -25.20 -13.10
CA LEU A 85 1.62 -26.07 -12.22
C LEU A 85 0.23 -26.32 -12.82
N ASP A 86 -0.36 -27.48 -12.47
CA ASP A 86 -1.72 -27.78 -12.88
C ASP A 86 -2.74 -27.00 -12.06
N PHE A 87 -3.76 -26.45 -12.72
CA PHE A 87 -4.95 -25.99 -12.02
C PHE A 87 -5.71 -27.21 -11.46
N GLY A 88 -5.98 -27.17 -10.16
CA GLY A 88 -6.72 -28.16 -9.41
C GLY A 88 -8.22 -27.96 -9.57
N ALA A 89 -8.83 -27.41 -8.52
CA ALA A 89 -10.26 -27.17 -8.44
C ALA A 89 -10.56 -25.77 -7.92
N GLN A 90 -11.80 -25.33 -8.13
CA GLN A 90 -12.35 -24.10 -7.58
C GLN A 90 -13.59 -24.41 -6.72
N GLY A 91 -13.78 -23.72 -5.60
CA GLY A 91 -14.87 -23.98 -4.67
C GLY A 91 -14.80 -23.10 -3.42
N SER A 92 -15.75 -23.25 -2.50
CA SER A 92 -15.75 -22.54 -1.21
C SER A 92 -15.21 -23.45 -0.12
N TYR A 93 -14.09 -23.07 0.50
CA TYR A 93 -13.39 -23.89 1.48
C TYR A 93 -12.96 -23.07 2.70
N TYR A 94 -13.75 -23.12 3.78
CA TYR A 94 -13.54 -22.32 4.99
C TYR A 94 -12.18 -22.52 5.67
N ALA A 95 -11.55 -23.68 5.48
CA ALA A 95 -10.27 -24.04 6.11
C ALA A 95 -9.04 -23.75 5.23
N TRP A 96 -9.20 -23.06 4.10
CA TRP A 96 -8.14 -22.82 3.12
C TRP A 96 -7.92 -21.33 2.87
N PRO A 97 -6.75 -20.92 2.36
CA PRO A 97 -6.51 -19.52 2.04
C PRO A 97 -7.53 -19.00 1.03
N ALA A 98 -7.95 -17.75 1.19
CA ALA A 98 -8.95 -17.13 0.33
C ALA A 98 -8.36 -16.73 -1.04
N PHE A 99 -9.14 -16.91 -2.11
CA PHE A 99 -8.75 -16.74 -3.52
C PHE A 99 -7.71 -17.74 -4.03
N CYS A 100 -6.72 -17.31 -4.83
CA CYS A 100 -5.75 -18.20 -5.47
C CYS A 100 -4.68 -18.70 -4.48
N PHE A 101 -4.53 -20.02 -4.36
CA PHE A 101 -3.52 -20.62 -3.47
C PHE A 101 -2.92 -21.91 -4.06
N LYS A 102 -1.65 -22.18 -3.75
CA LYS A 102 -0.95 -23.43 -4.02
C LYS A 102 -1.14 -24.38 -2.85
N TYR A 103 -1.46 -25.64 -3.17
CA TYR A 103 -1.33 -26.74 -2.22
C TYR A 103 -0.72 -27.93 -2.93
N ARG A 104 0.42 -28.41 -2.40
CA ARG A 104 1.29 -29.36 -3.13
C ARG A 104 1.64 -28.79 -4.51
N GLU A 105 1.71 -29.59 -5.56
CA GLU A 105 2.08 -29.13 -6.91
C GLU A 105 0.88 -28.71 -7.77
N ARG A 106 -0.13 -28.10 -7.14
CA ARG A 106 -1.35 -27.64 -7.83
C ARG A 106 -1.84 -26.30 -7.29
N ILE A 107 -2.44 -25.53 -8.17
CA ILE A 107 -3.07 -24.25 -7.85
C ILE A 107 -4.60 -24.41 -7.75
N TYR A 108 -5.21 -23.79 -6.76
CA TYR A 108 -6.64 -23.85 -6.48
C TYR A 108 -7.21 -22.45 -6.29
N PHE A 109 -8.53 -22.32 -6.48
CA PHE A 109 -9.24 -21.06 -6.23
C PHE A 109 -10.31 -21.24 -5.14
N ASN A 110 -10.25 -20.42 -4.09
CA ASN A 110 -11.23 -20.40 -3.00
C ASN A 110 -12.17 -19.20 -3.12
N TYR A 111 -13.48 -19.46 -3.27
CA TYR A 111 -14.53 -18.42 -3.27
C TYR A 111 -14.83 -17.88 -1.87
N ASP A 112 -14.41 -18.56 -0.81
CA ASP A 112 -14.54 -18.05 0.56
C ASP A 112 -13.54 -16.91 0.75
N VAL A 113 -14.04 -15.66 0.72
CA VAL A 113 -13.23 -14.45 0.83
C VAL A 113 -12.62 -14.25 2.22
N ALA A 114 -13.22 -14.88 3.25
CA ALA A 114 -12.72 -14.81 4.62
C ALA A 114 -11.50 -15.72 4.80
N GLY A 115 -11.54 -16.92 4.19
CA GLY A 115 -10.46 -17.91 4.17
C GLY A 115 -9.94 -18.30 5.55
N SER A 116 -8.84 -19.08 5.58
CA SER A 116 -8.17 -19.46 6.82
C SER A 116 -6.65 -19.45 6.69
N ARG A 117 -5.99 -18.95 7.73
CA ARG A 117 -4.52 -18.98 7.93
C ARG A 117 -4.02 -20.35 8.42
N SER A 118 -4.92 -21.29 8.68
CA SER A 118 -4.63 -22.45 9.55
C SER A 118 -4.26 -23.74 8.81
N LYS A 119 -4.11 -23.70 7.48
CA LYS A 119 -3.70 -24.89 6.70
C LYS A 119 -2.21 -24.87 6.37
N SER A 120 -1.45 -25.59 7.19
CA SER A 120 -0.05 -25.87 6.93
C SER A 120 0.15 -26.45 5.53
N SER A 121 1.18 -25.96 4.81
CA SER A 121 1.50 -26.30 3.41
C SER A 121 0.56 -25.74 2.33
N ALA A 122 -0.38 -24.86 2.68
CA ALA A 122 -1.09 -24.04 1.69
C ALA A 122 -0.45 -22.66 1.60
N TYR A 123 -0.10 -22.24 0.39
CA TYR A 123 0.64 -21.00 0.10
C TYR A 123 -0.23 -20.09 -0.76
N MET A 124 -0.31 -18.81 -0.45
CA MET A 124 -1.01 -17.85 -1.33
C MET A 124 -0.33 -17.77 -2.71
N VAL A 125 -1.07 -17.52 -3.78
CA VAL A 125 -0.50 -17.14 -5.08
C VAL A 125 -0.80 -15.68 -5.35
N CYS A 126 0.21 -14.92 -5.73
CA CYS A 126 0.17 -13.48 -5.81
C CYS A 126 0.63 -13.01 -7.19
N GLU A 127 -0.04 -12.00 -7.73
CA GLU A 127 0.41 -11.32 -8.95
C GLU A 127 1.24 -10.09 -8.59
N SER A 128 2.28 -9.78 -9.36
CA SER A 128 3.08 -8.57 -9.12
C SER A 128 2.31 -7.34 -9.62
N MET A 129 2.29 -6.27 -8.83
CA MET A 129 1.80 -4.96 -9.26
C MET A 129 2.94 -4.23 -9.97
N THR A 130 2.69 -3.70 -11.17
CA THR A 130 3.64 -2.79 -11.82
C THR A 130 3.61 -1.44 -11.12
N THR A 131 4.57 -1.22 -10.23
CA THR A 131 4.80 0.08 -9.60
C THR A 131 5.43 1.01 -10.65
N THR A 132 4.67 2.01 -11.09
CA THR A 132 5.23 3.12 -11.89
C THR A 132 6.07 3.99 -10.95
N THR A 133 7.32 3.60 -10.72
CA THR A 133 8.28 4.36 -9.92
C THR A 133 8.88 5.47 -10.77
N THR A 134 8.48 6.72 -10.51
CA THR A 134 9.17 7.90 -11.05
C THR A 134 10.50 8.08 -10.32
N THR A 135 11.55 7.42 -10.80
CA THR A 135 12.92 7.60 -10.31
C THR A 135 13.44 8.97 -10.74
N THR A 136 13.52 9.93 -9.81
CA THR A 136 14.28 11.17 -10.05
C THR A 136 15.65 11.03 -9.40
N THR A 137 16.64 10.65 -10.21
CA THR A 137 18.05 10.59 -9.82
C THR A 137 18.57 12.02 -9.63
N THR A 138 18.91 12.41 -8.40
CA THR A 138 19.74 13.61 -8.16
C THR A 138 21.01 13.22 -7.43
N THR A 139 22.13 13.54 -8.08
CA THR A 139 23.51 13.29 -7.69
C THR A 139 23.84 13.91 -6.33
N ALA A 140 24.61 13.17 -5.52
CA ALA A 140 25.11 13.57 -4.21
C ALA A 140 26.00 14.82 -4.27
N SER A 141 25.85 15.70 -3.27
CA SER A 141 26.92 16.59 -2.81
C SER A 141 26.73 16.95 -1.33
N GLU A 142 27.88 17.16 -0.68
CA GLU A 142 28.20 17.25 0.74
C GLU A 142 27.41 18.26 1.62
N ALA A 143 27.20 17.82 2.86
CA ALA A 143 27.17 18.58 4.11
C ALA A 143 26.42 19.93 4.13
N GLY A 144 25.10 19.85 4.06
CA GLY A 144 24.19 20.88 4.56
C GLY A 144 23.00 20.20 5.19
N SER A 145 22.65 20.57 6.42
CA SER A 145 21.42 20.12 7.08
C SER A 145 20.21 20.62 6.28
N THR A 146 19.78 19.81 5.32
CA THR A 146 18.55 20.01 4.55
C THR A 146 17.57 18.94 4.97
N THR A 147 16.39 19.36 5.43
CA THR A 147 15.32 18.47 5.88
C THR A 147 14.95 17.50 4.75
N PHE A 148 15.16 16.21 4.97
CA PHE A 148 14.77 15.15 4.05
C PHE A 148 13.24 15.04 4.03
N VAL A 149 12.65 15.01 2.84
CA VAL A 149 11.21 14.86 2.62
C VAL A 149 10.96 13.49 1.98
N GLY A 150 10.10 12.69 2.60
CA GLY A 150 9.80 11.32 2.15
C GLY A 150 10.07 10.26 3.23
N VAL A 151 10.08 9.00 2.82
CA VAL A 151 10.35 7.85 3.70
C VAL A 151 11.81 7.42 3.53
N ARG A 152 12.52 7.24 4.65
CA ARG A 152 13.84 6.58 4.68
C ARG A 152 13.89 5.52 5.77
N TYR A 153 14.87 4.64 5.64
CA TYR A 153 15.11 3.53 6.56
C TYR A 153 16.54 3.59 7.09
N GLU A 154 16.70 3.41 8.40
CA GLU A 154 17.99 3.44 9.08
C GLU A 154 18.06 2.34 10.14
N LEU A 155 19.28 1.94 10.53
CA LEU A 155 19.48 1.04 11.66
C LEU A 155 19.54 1.86 12.95
N GLY A 156 18.77 1.46 13.95
CA GLY A 156 18.89 1.98 15.31
C GLY A 156 20.15 1.51 16.02
N ALA A 157 20.29 1.87 17.29
CA ALA A 157 21.46 1.49 18.09
C ALA A 157 21.53 -0.03 18.31
N MET A 158 22.73 -0.60 18.21
CA MET A 158 22.99 -1.99 18.56
C MET A 158 22.63 -2.26 20.04
N GLY A 159 21.97 -3.40 20.30
CA GLY A 159 21.49 -3.76 21.64
C GLY A 159 20.26 -2.97 22.11
N SER A 160 19.65 -2.16 21.25
CA SER A 160 18.40 -1.43 21.56
C SER A 160 17.22 -2.05 20.83
N PRO A 161 16.07 -2.28 21.47
CA PRO A 161 14.85 -2.66 20.75
C PRO A 161 14.09 -1.43 20.23
N PHE A 162 14.59 -0.21 20.45
CA PHE A 162 13.88 1.04 20.18
C PHE A 162 14.62 1.92 19.17
N CYS A 163 13.83 2.59 18.34
CA CYS A 163 14.26 3.70 17.50
C CYS A 163 14.32 4.99 18.33
N VAL A 164 15.39 5.77 18.14
CA VAL A 164 15.51 7.12 18.71
C VAL A 164 14.79 8.13 17.82
N GLU A 165 14.87 7.94 16.50
CA GLU A 165 14.14 8.70 15.49
C GLU A 165 13.31 7.73 14.65
N GLY A 166 12.07 8.13 14.34
CA GLY A 166 11.13 7.30 13.61
C GLY A 166 10.59 6.13 14.44
N GLU A 167 9.99 5.17 13.75
CA GLU A 167 9.31 4.03 14.37
C GLU A 167 9.91 2.71 13.88
N VAL A 168 9.88 1.68 14.74
CA VAL A 168 10.27 0.33 14.31
C VAL A 168 9.25 -0.15 13.29
N ILE A 169 9.72 -0.72 12.17
CA ILE A 169 8.82 -1.29 11.17
C ILE A 169 8.03 -2.44 11.81
N GLY A 170 6.73 -2.22 12.00
CA GLY A 170 5.84 -3.12 12.74
C GLY A 170 5.23 -4.24 11.92
N THR A 171 5.51 -4.30 10.60
CA THR A 171 4.93 -5.33 9.73
C THR A 171 6.01 -6.15 9.02
N HIS A 172 5.78 -7.47 8.98
CA HIS A 172 6.66 -8.40 8.26
C HIS A 172 6.79 -8.05 6.78
N GLY A 173 5.68 -7.63 6.14
CA GLY A 173 5.68 -7.29 4.72
C GLY A 173 6.56 -6.08 4.39
N GLU A 174 6.54 -5.05 5.22
CA GLU A 174 7.42 -3.88 5.04
C GLU A 174 8.87 -4.24 5.36
N CYS A 175 9.13 -5.02 6.42
CA CYS A 175 10.47 -5.48 6.78
C CYS A 175 11.14 -6.31 5.67
N ALA A 176 10.36 -7.19 5.02
CA ALA A 176 10.81 -8.04 3.93
C ALA A 176 10.83 -7.33 2.57
N SER A 177 10.51 -6.04 2.51
CA SER A 177 10.42 -5.30 1.25
C SER A 177 11.80 -5.05 0.65
N SER A 178 11.83 -4.97 -0.69
CA SER A 178 13.02 -4.55 -1.42
C SER A 178 13.41 -3.10 -1.10
N ALA A 179 12.45 -2.25 -0.70
CA ALA A 179 12.71 -0.88 -0.31
C ALA A 179 13.63 -0.82 0.92
N VAL A 180 13.29 -1.54 2.00
CA VAL A 180 14.12 -1.60 3.21
C VAL A 180 15.45 -2.29 2.93
N ALA A 181 15.41 -3.44 2.25
CA ALA A 181 16.60 -4.20 1.86
C ALA A 181 17.59 -3.34 1.06
N THR A 182 17.11 -2.61 0.05
CA THR A 182 17.94 -1.75 -0.81
C THR A 182 18.44 -0.53 -0.05
N ALA A 183 17.58 0.12 0.75
CA ALA A 183 17.95 1.30 1.54
C ALA A 183 19.09 1.01 2.52
N LEU A 184 19.07 -0.19 3.14
CA LEU A 184 20.07 -0.60 4.12
C LEU A 184 21.23 -1.41 3.51
N GLY A 185 21.12 -1.80 2.23
CA GLY A 185 22.07 -2.72 1.60
C GLY A 185 22.10 -4.10 2.27
N LYS A 186 20.95 -4.57 2.77
CA LYS A 186 20.79 -5.86 3.47
C LYS A 186 19.78 -6.74 2.75
N SER A 187 19.71 -8.02 3.14
CA SER A 187 18.69 -8.94 2.66
C SER A 187 17.79 -9.36 3.80
N PHE A 188 16.50 -9.56 3.52
CA PHE A 188 15.61 -10.22 4.47
C PHE A 188 15.94 -11.71 4.54
N ILE A 189 16.16 -12.21 5.76
CA ILE A 189 16.60 -13.58 5.99
C ILE A 189 15.43 -14.42 6.50
N ASN A 190 14.86 -14.07 7.65
CA ASN A 190 13.86 -14.91 8.30
C ASN A 190 13.02 -14.13 9.33
N TRP A 191 12.11 -14.82 10.00
CA TRP A 191 11.29 -14.28 11.08
C TRP A 191 11.45 -15.10 12.37
N ALA A 192 10.99 -14.52 13.48
CA ALA A 192 10.98 -15.12 14.81
C ALA A 192 9.69 -14.80 15.57
N GLN A 193 9.47 -15.52 16.68
CA GLN A 193 8.40 -15.24 17.64
C GLN A 193 8.90 -15.56 19.05
N THR A 194 9.70 -14.67 19.62
CA THR A 194 10.37 -14.89 20.91
C THR A 194 10.54 -13.57 21.70
N PRO A 195 10.47 -13.59 23.04
CA PRO A 195 10.71 -12.39 23.85
C PRO A 195 12.14 -11.86 23.82
N ASP A 196 13.11 -12.66 23.37
CA ASP A 196 14.54 -12.32 23.46
C ASP A 196 15.07 -11.53 22.25
N LEU A 197 14.23 -11.24 21.26
CA LEU A 197 14.59 -10.51 20.03
C LEU A 197 13.74 -9.24 19.85
N PRO A 198 14.22 -8.19 19.17
CA PRO A 198 13.49 -6.93 19.09
C PRO A 198 12.12 -7.14 18.44
N THR A 199 11.07 -6.48 18.97
CA THR A 199 9.73 -6.53 18.32
C THR A 199 9.80 -5.87 16.95
N GLY A 200 9.15 -6.45 15.94
CA GLY A 200 9.12 -5.87 14.60
C GLY A 200 10.37 -6.19 13.78
N CYS A 201 10.72 -5.30 12.85
CA CYS A 201 11.87 -5.48 11.98
C CYS A 201 13.18 -5.13 12.70
N TYR A 202 14.18 -6.00 12.60
CA TYR A 202 15.51 -5.77 13.13
C TYR A 202 16.58 -6.33 12.20
N TYR A 203 17.79 -5.81 12.32
CA TYR A 203 19.00 -6.33 11.72
C TYR A 203 19.74 -7.16 12.76
N ASP A 204 20.11 -8.38 12.39
CA ASP A 204 20.98 -9.26 13.16
C ASP A 204 22.37 -9.23 12.53
N SER A 205 23.35 -8.72 13.28
CA SER A 205 24.74 -8.63 12.80
C SER A 205 25.47 -9.96 12.72
N SER A 206 25.01 -10.99 13.42
CA SER A 206 25.54 -12.36 13.34
C SER A 206 25.11 -13.05 12.05
N LEU A 207 23.93 -12.72 11.54
CA LEU A 207 23.40 -13.25 10.27
C LEU A 207 23.62 -12.33 9.08
N ASP A 208 24.05 -11.08 9.33
CA ASP A 208 24.20 -10.02 8.34
C ASP A 208 22.93 -9.77 7.51
N GLY A 209 21.77 -9.71 8.18
CA GLY A 209 20.53 -9.41 7.48
C GLY A 209 19.34 -9.06 8.34
N LEU A 210 18.25 -8.75 7.65
CA LEU A 210 17.01 -8.26 8.24
C LEU A 210 16.15 -9.45 8.66
N MET A 211 15.53 -9.30 9.81
CA MET A 211 14.64 -10.28 10.40
C MET A 211 13.40 -9.60 10.96
N PHE A 212 12.33 -10.37 11.16
CA PHE A 212 11.09 -9.85 11.75
C PHE A 212 10.65 -10.68 12.95
N ASN A 213 10.40 -10.06 14.11
CA ASN A 213 9.85 -10.74 15.28
C ASN A 213 8.39 -10.35 15.53
N TYR A 214 7.51 -11.35 15.65
CA TYR A 214 6.09 -11.13 15.96
C TYR A 214 5.80 -10.94 17.45
N HIS A 215 6.77 -11.24 18.33
CA HIS A 215 6.56 -11.15 19.77
C HIS A 215 6.52 -9.69 20.24
N GLN A 216 5.41 -9.31 20.89
CA GLN A 216 5.24 -7.97 21.45
C GLN A 216 6.10 -7.78 22.71
N GLY A 217 6.83 -6.66 22.80
CA GLY A 217 7.70 -6.36 23.96
C GLY A 217 9.02 -7.13 23.98
N GLY A 218 9.41 -7.70 22.83
CA GLY A 218 10.70 -8.35 22.66
C GLY A 218 11.90 -7.42 22.91
N GLN A 219 12.96 -7.97 23.50
CA GLN A 219 14.19 -7.27 23.88
C GLN A 219 15.27 -7.42 22.80
N ALA A 220 16.27 -6.53 22.76
CA ALA A 220 17.37 -6.67 21.82
C ALA A 220 18.57 -7.40 22.43
N LEU A 221 19.17 -8.31 21.67
CA LEU A 221 20.50 -8.83 21.97
C LEU A 221 21.58 -7.81 21.55
N PRO A 222 22.81 -7.89 22.09
CA PRO A 222 23.90 -6.98 21.73
C PRO A 222 24.21 -6.90 20.23
N GLU A 223 23.95 -7.97 19.48
CA GLU A 223 24.13 -8.08 18.03
C GLU A 223 22.96 -7.53 17.20
N ASP A 224 21.83 -7.21 17.83
CA ASP A 224 20.61 -6.78 17.16
C ASP A 224 20.52 -5.26 17.08
N SER A 225 19.93 -4.75 15.99
CA SER A 225 19.57 -3.34 15.84
C SER A 225 18.16 -3.22 15.27
N PRO A 226 17.29 -2.34 15.77
CA PRO A 226 15.95 -2.19 15.21
C PRO A 226 16.06 -1.50 13.85
N VAL A 227 15.15 -1.84 12.93
CA VAL A 227 15.04 -1.12 11.65
C VAL A 227 14.02 -0.01 11.81
N CYS A 228 14.50 1.22 11.69
CA CYS A 228 13.75 2.44 11.92
C CYS A 228 13.25 3.01 10.59
N LYS A 229 11.93 3.22 10.51
CA LYS A 229 11.28 3.97 9.44
C LYS A 229 11.11 5.41 9.90
N ILE A 230 11.65 6.32 9.11
CA ILE A 230 11.50 7.75 9.32
C ILE A 230 10.64 8.27 8.17
N ASP A 231 9.40 8.61 8.48
CA ASP A 231 8.44 9.15 7.52
C ASP A 231 8.35 10.67 7.69
N ASN A 232 9.02 11.38 6.80
CA ASN A 232 8.96 12.84 6.70
C ASN A 232 8.12 13.25 5.48
N THR A 233 7.11 12.44 5.11
CA THR A 233 6.17 12.88 4.08
C THR A 233 5.31 14.01 4.64
N PRO A 234 5.23 15.16 3.95
CA PRO A 234 4.32 16.22 4.36
C PRO A 234 2.91 15.70 4.14
N VAL A 235 2.18 15.44 5.21
CA VAL A 235 0.77 15.10 5.10
C VAL A 235 0.04 16.41 4.84
N THR A 236 -0.52 16.55 3.64
CA THR A 236 -1.34 17.72 3.32
C THR A 236 -2.69 17.54 3.97
N HIS A 237 -3.02 18.45 4.86
CA HIS A 237 -4.31 18.50 5.53
C HIS A 237 -5.08 19.75 5.12
N THR A 238 -6.38 19.72 5.33
CA THR A 238 -7.22 20.92 5.35
C THR A 238 -7.84 21.07 6.73
N PHE A 239 -7.95 22.32 7.16
CA PHE A 239 -8.57 22.66 8.44
C PHE A 239 -9.97 23.20 8.22
N HIS A 240 -10.90 22.72 9.04
CA HIS A 240 -12.31 23.10 8.99
C HIS A 240 -12.77 23.55 10.37
N GLN A 241 -13.59 24.59 10.41
CA GLN A 241 -14.31 24.92 11.64
C GLN A 241 -15.50 23.96 11.79
N GLY A 242 -15.59 23.30 12.93
CA GLY A 242 -16.75 22.49 13.30
C GLY A 242 -17.95 23.33 13.71
N GLU A 243 -19.01 22.64 14.13
CA GLU A 243 -20.25 23.28 14.60
C GLU A 243 -20.05 23.99 15.95
N LEU A 244 -20.78 25.09 16.17
CA LEU A 244 -20.85 25.72 17.48
C LEU A 244 -21.50 24.79 18.50
N ASN A 245 -21.05 24.89 19.76
CA ASN A 245 -21.59 24.09 20.86
C ASN A 245 -21.47 22.57 20.60
N SER A 246 -20.36 22.17 19.99
CA SER A 246 -20.06 20.78 19.65
C SER A 246 -18.71 20.36 20.23
N ASN A 247 -18.54 19.07 20.53
CA ASN A 247 -17.24 18.45 20.79
C ASN A 247 -16.80 17.51 19.66
N SER A 248 -17.48 17.55 18.53
CA SER A 248 -17.25 16.62 17.44
C SER A 248 -17.11 17.33 16.11
N CYS A 249 -16.31 16.71 15.25
CA CYS A 249 -16.12 17.10 13.87
C CYS A 249 -17.15 16.40 12.98
N SER A 250 -17.88 17.18 12.19
CA SER A 250 -18.81 16.67 11.18
C SER A 250 -18.08 16.24 9.90
N VAL A 251 -16.90 16.83 9.67
CA VAL A 251 -15.95 16.48 8.59
C VAL A 251 -14.56 16.42 9.21
N GLY A 252 -13.84 15.33 8.95
CA GLY A 252 -12.51 15.10 9.51
C GLY A 252 -12.54 14.70 10.99
N GLU A 253 -11.39 14.81 11.62
CA GLU A 253 -11.13 14.41 13.00
C GLU A 253 -10.74 15.61 13.86
N GLN A 254 -10.83 15.47 15.17
CA GLN A 254 -10.45 16.52 16.10
C GLN A 254 -8.92 16.57 16.20
N ILE A 255 -8.33 17.77 16.17
CA ILE A 255 -6.87 17.92 16.28
C ILE A 255 -6.44 17.69 17.74
N ASP A 256 -5.69 16.62 17.98
CA ASP A 256 -5.16 16.25 19.31
C ASP A 256 -3.68 16.66 19.51
N ASP A 257 -3.05 17.29 18.51
CA ASP A 257 -1.70 17.84 18.60
C ASP A 257 -1.72 19.40 18.76
N PRO A 258 -1.10 19.96 19.81
CA PRO A 258 -1.05 21.41 20.00
C PRO A 258 -0.29 22.17 18.91
N GLU A 259 0.72 21.58 18.28
CA GLU A 259 1.47 22.23 17.20
C GLU A 259 0.64 22.27 15.92
N LEU A 260 -0.05 21.18 15.59
CA LEU A 260 -1.00 21.13 14.48
C LEU A 260 -2.18 22.10 14.68
N CYS A 261 -2.55 22.39 15.93
CA CYS A 261 -3.54 23.43 16.25
C CYS A 261 -3.03 24.85 15.95
N ARG A 262 -1.73 25.13 16.15
CA ARG A 262 -1.12 26.42 15.77
C ARG A 262 -1.09 26.59 14.26
N GLU A 263 -0.76 25.52 13.53
CA GLU A 263 -0.80 25.50 12.07
C GLU A 263 -2.23 25.78 11.55
N ALA A 264 -3.22 25.11 12.14
CA ALA A 264 -4.62 25.34 11.81
C ALA A 264 -5.05 26.80 11.99
N ALA A 265 -4.60 27.45 13.08
CA ALA A 265 -4.86 28.87 13.29
C ALA A 265 -4.24 29.75 12.19
N ALA A 266 -2.98 29.49 11.84
CA ALA A 266 -2.30 30.25 10.78
C ALA A 266 -3.00 30.09 9.43
N GLU A 267 -3.42 28.88 9.05
CA GLU A 267 -4.07 28.60 7.77
C GLU A 267 -5.50 29.17 7.71
N LEU A 268 -6.24 29.11 8.82
CA LEU A 268 -7.57 29.71 8.94
C LEU A 268 -7.53 31.25 9.04
N GLY A 269 -6.33 31.85 9.16
CA GLY A 269 -6.16 33.29 9.31
C GLY A 269 -6.55 33.82 10.70
N GLU A 270 -6.52 32.96 11.70
CA GLU A 270 -6.94 33.22 13.08
C GLU A 270 -5.73 33.28 14.04
N LEU A 271 -5.93 33.76 15.26
CA LEU A 271 -4.86 33.89 16.25
C LEU A 271 -4.87 32.75 17.26
N PHE A 272 -3.80 31.96 17.28
CA PHE A 272 -3.54 31.03 18.38
C PHE A 272 -3.17 31.81 19.65
N GLN A 273 -3.88 31.54 20.75
CA GLN A 273 -3.68 32.24 22.02
C GLN A 273 -2.84 31.41 23.00
N THR A 274 -3.46 30.39 23.60
CA THR A 274 -2.83 29.55 24.62
C THR A 274 -3.44 28.16 24.63
N GLU A 275 -2.71 27.24 25.25
CA GLU A 275 -3.19 25.94 25.65
C GLU A 275 -3.64 25.95 27.12
N GLY A 276 -4.50 24.99 27.49
CA GLY A 276 -4.94 24.79 28.87
C GLY A 276 -5.82 23.55 29.03
N SER A 277 -6.46 23.42 30.19
CA SER A 277 -7.37 22.30 30.50
C SER A 277 -8.73 22.87 30.90
N TYR A 278 -9.74 22.65 30.06
CA TYR A 278 -11.04 23.30 30.18
C TYR A 278 -12.19 22.32 29.92
N SER A 279 -12.89 21.90 30.97
CA SER A 279 -13.94 20.86 30.87
C SER A 279 -15.15 21.25 30.03
N GLY A 280 -15.48 22.54 29.93
CA GLY A 280 -16.65 23.05 29.21
C GLY A 280 -16.43 23.37 27.72
N TYR A 281 -15.19 23.23 27.23
CA TYR A 281 -14.82 23.54 25.85
C TYR A 281 -14.61 22.25 25.06
N PRO A 282 -14.51 22.31 23.73
CA PRO A 282 -14.16 21.13 22.94
C PRO A 282 -12.76 20.61 23.31
N SER A 283 -12.52 19.30 23.22
CA SER A 283 -11.19 18.70 23.29
C SER A 283 -10.30 19.17 22.15
N GLY A 284 -8.98 19.09 22.37
CA GLY A 284 -8.01 19.40 21.32
C GLY A 284 -8.11 20.85 20.85
N CYS A 285 -7.93 21.07 19.55
CA CYS A 285 -7.99 22.41 18.97
C CYS A 285 -9.44 22.94 18.89
N PHE A 286 -9.68 24.16 19.36
CA PHE A 286 -11.00 24.81 19.29
C PHE A 286 -10.91 26.31 19.08
N ALA A 287 -11.92 26.87 18.41
CA ALA A 287 -12.08 28.31 18.23
C ALA A 287 -13.22 28.86 19.10
N LEU A 288 -13.05 30.10 19.54
CA LEU A 288 -14.11 30.91 20.12
C LEU A 288 -14.69 31.88 19.10
N GLY A 289 -15.93 32.32 19.32
CA GLY A 289 -16.63 33.27 18.43
C GLY A 289 -15.95 34.64 18.22
N ASN A 290 -14.83 34.91 18.89
CA ASN A 290 -13.99 36.09 18.68
C ASN A 290 -12.83 35.86 17.68
N GLY A 291 -12.74 34.69 17.03
CA GLY A 291 -11.67 34.34 16.08
C GLY A 291 -10.38 33.86 16.75
N ASN A 292 -10.36 33.67 18.06
CA ASN A 292 -9.18 33.12 18.73
C ASN A 292 -9.24 31.60 18.79
N ILE A 293 -8.11 30.96 18.52
CA ILE A 293 -7.91 29.51 18.60
C ILE A 293 -7.10 29.16 19.85
N TYR A 294 -7.48 28.06 20.48
CA TYR A 294 -6.91 27.54 21.72
C TYR A 294 -6.77 26.03 21.62
N TYR A 295 -5.90 25.46 22.45
CA TYR A 295 -5.76 24.00 22.58
C TYR A 295 -6.19 23.53 23.97
N ASN A 296 -7.09 22.54 24.02
CA ASN A 296 -7.63 21.97 25.24
C ASN A 296 -7.06 20.57 25.49
N ARG A 297 -6.29 20.43 26.57
CA ARG A 297 -5.73 19.17 27.06
C ARG A 297 -6.76 18.31 27.80
N HIS A 298 -7.96 18.83 28.07
CA HIS A 298 -9.06 18.05 28.62
C HIS A 298 -9.88 17.45 27.48
N GLU A 299 -10.46 16.26 27.67
CA GLU A 299 -11.44 15.63 26.76
C GLU A 299 -12.65 16.52 26.43
N GLY A 300 -12.81 17.62 27.18
CA GLY A 300 -13.89 18.56 27.01
C GLY A 300 -15.29 17.93 27.06
N ASN A 301 -16.28 18.74 26.75
CA ASN A 301 -17.62 18.26 26.41
C ASN A 301 -18.31 19.13 25.36
N GLY A 302 -17.62 20.18 24.86
CA GLY A 302 -18.16 21.09 23.85
C GLY A 302 -19.43 21.84 24.26
N SER A 303 -19.76 21.92 25.56
CA SER A 303 -21.02 22.51 26.05
C SER A 303 -21.03 24.04 26.05
N ASN A 304 -19.93 24.68 25.65
CA ASN A 304 -19.87 26.13 25.53
C ASN A 304 -20.46 26.59 24.18
N SER A 305 -21.52 27.39 24.25
CA SER A 305 -22.25 27.87 23.08
C SER A 305 -21.42 28.73 22.12
N ASN A 306 -20.32 29.31 22.58
CA ASN A 306 -19.45 30.18 21.80
C ASN A 306 -18.19 29.47 21.30
N ALA A 307 -18.04 28.17 21.57
CA ALA A 307 -16.90 27.39 21.16
C ALA A 307 -17.27 26.40 20.05
N ARG A 308 -16.30 26.11 19.18
CA ARG A 308 -16.40 25.07 18.14
C ARG A 308 -15.06 24.34 18.00
N PRO A 309 -15.04 23.04 17.71
CA PRO A 309 -13.79 22.34 17.45
C PRO A 309 -13.19 22.81 16.12
N ILE A 310 -11.87 22.72 16.01
CA ILE A 310 -11.17 22.78 14.73
C ILE A 310 -10.84 21.36 14.31
N CYS A 311 -11.22 21.06 13.08
CA CYS A 311 -11.20 19.72 12.52
C CYS A 311 -10.15 19.63 11.42
N ILE A 312 -9.52 18.46 11.33
CA ILE A 312 -8.51 18.16 10.34
C ILE A 312 -8.98 17.03 9.43
N ALA A 313 -8.83 17.22 8.13
CA ALA A 313 -9.08 16.18 7.13
C ALA A 313 -7.85 16.04 6.24
N ALA A 314 -7.46 14.80 5.95
CA ALA A 314 -6.48 14.52 4.91
C ALA A 314 -7.03 14.95 3.54
N VAL A 315 -6.15 15.51 2.70
CA VAL A 315 -6.46 15.88 1.30
C VAL A 315 -6.23 14.70 0.37
#